data_AF-A0A210QH30-F1
#
_entry.id   AF-A0A210QH30-F1
#
_cell.length_a   1.000
_cell.length_b   1.000
_cell.length_c   1.000
_cell.angle_alpha   90.00
_cell.angle_beta   90.00
_cell.angle_gamma   90.00
#
_symmetry.space_group_name_H-M   'P 1'
#
loop_
_entity.id
_entity.type
_entity.pdbx_description
1 polymer ?
#
loop_
_entity_poly.entity_id
_entity_poly.type
_entity_poly.pdbx_seq_one_letter_code
_entity_poly.pdbx_strand_id
1 'polypeptide(L)'
;MRSDVIQKSYYNCYIDVIHKSYSICYLDVIHKSNYNLYLDVIQKFNYNLNLDVIQKFNNHLHLDVIQKSDYNGYLDVIQKSNYNMRSDVRQKTYYNGYLDVIQKSNYNMSLDVIQRSYYNVYLDVIQKSNNNMHRDVILK
;
A
#
# COMPACT_ATOMS: atom_id res chain seq x y z
N MET A 1 -0.01 -19.32 4.62
CA MET A 1 1.39 -18.99 4.91
C MET A 1 1.45 -17.53 5.34
N ARG A 2 2.26 -17.19 6.34
CA ARG A 2 2.43 -15.82 6.81
C ARG A 2 3.91 -15.44 6.67
N SER A 3 4.17 -14.23 6.19
CA SER A 3 5.52 -13.69 6.03
C SER A 3 5.45 -12.22 6.40
N ASP A 4 6.35 -11.76 7.26
CA ASP A 4 6.31 -10.39 7.77
C ASP A 4 7.66 -9.72 7.45
N VAL A 5 7.63 -8.52 6.89
CA VAL A 5 8.80 -7.67 6.64
C VAL A 5 8.73 -6.50 7.61
N ILE A 6 9.52 -6.55 8.67
CA ILE A 6 9.53 -5.52 9.73
C ILE A 6 10.93 -4.93 9.82
N GLN A 7 11.06 -3.63 9.55
CA GLN A 7 12.36 -2.97 9.60
C GLN A 7 12.25 -1.53 10.15
N LYS A 8 13.33 -1.11 10.80
CA LYS A 8 13.51 0.26 11.30
C LYS A 8 14.84 0.79 10.79
N SER A 9 14.84 2.02 10.29
CA SER A 9 16.06 2.66 9.81
C SER A 9 16.22 4.09 10.31
N TYR A 10 17.47 4.54 10.35
CA TYR A 10 17.85 5.91 10.70
C TYR A 10 18.50 6.65 9.53
N TYR A 11 18.44 6.06 8.34
CA TYR A 11 18.98 6.57 7.09
C TYR A 11 17.98 6.33 5.96
N ASN A 12 18.29 6.82 4.77
CA ASN A 12 17.52 6.53 3.58
C ASN A 12 17.46 5.02 3.33
N CYS A 13 16.29 4.50 3.00
CA CYS A 13 16.09 3.09 2.70
C CYS A 13 15.34 2.90 1.39
N TYR A 14 15.73 1.81 0.71
CA TYR A 14 15.09 1.26 -0.47
C TYR A 14 14.76 -0.18 -0.13
N ILE A 15 13.50 -0.56 -0.23
CA ILE A 15 13.03 -1.88 0.14
C ILE A 15 12.14 -2.39 -0.99
N ASP A 16 12.47 -3.57 -1.51
CA ASP A 16 11.64 -4.27 -2.47
C ASP A 16 11.11 -5.53 -1.81
N VAL A 17 9.78 -5.67 -1.75
CA VAL A 17 9.12 -6.87 -1.23
C VAL A 17 8.35 -7.53 -2.35
N ILE A 18 8.88 -8.67 -2.81
CA ILE A 18 8.26 -9.46 -3.88
C ILE A 18 7.84 -10.81 -3.30
N HIS A 19 6.54 -11.10 -3.36
CA HIS A 19 6.03 -12.40 -2.92
C HIS A 19 5.06 -13.00 -3.92
N LYS A 20 5.21 -14.31 -4.14
CA LYS A 20 4.35 -15.10 -5.03
C LYS A 20 4.02 -16.42 -4.35
N SER A 21 2.73 -16.76 -4.27
CA SER A 21 2.28 -18.05 -3.77
C SER A 21 1.02 -18.52 -4.47
N TYR A 22 0.78 -19.81 -4.43
CA TYR A 22 -0.40 -20.47 -5.01
C TYR A 22 -1.47 -20.79 -3.95
N SER A 23 -1.22 -20.43 -2.68
CA SER A 23 -2.11 -20.71 -1.55
C SER A 23 -2.46 -19.42 -0.80
N ILE A 24 -3.34 -19.52 0.19
CA ILE A 24 -3.71 -18.39 1.06
C ILE A 24 -2.46 -17.81 1.74
N CYS A 25 -2.30 -16.48 1.61
CA CYS A 25 -1.14 -15.77 2.17
C CYS A 25 -1.53 -14.49 2.89
N TYR A 26 -0.78 -14.22 3.95
CA TYR A 26 -0.80 -12.97 4.69
C TYR A 26 0.61 -12.37 4.62
N LEU A 27 0.72 -11.10 4.24
CA LEU A 27 1.97 -10.34 4.30
C LEU A 27 1.75 -9.03 5.05
N ASP A 28 2.57 -8.82 6.06
CA ASP A 28 2.64 -7.53 6.76
C ASP A 28 3.96 -6.86 6.41
N VAL A 29 3.92 -5.65 5.83
CA VAL A 29 5.11 -4.84 5.54
C VAL A 29 5.08 -3.60 6.42
N ILE A 30 5.89 -3.62 7.49
CA ILE A 30 5.94 -2.56 8.48
C ILE A 30 7.32 -1.91 8.44
N HIS A 31 7.38 -0.63 8.08
CA HIS A 31 8.63 0.11 8.13
C HIS A 31 8.51 1.46 8.83
N LYS A 32 9.55 1.77 9.60
CA LYS A 32 9.69 3.05 10.30
C LYS A 32 11.06 3.67 10.00
N SER A 33 11.07 4.88 9.45
CA SER A 33 12.29 5.64 9.19
C SER A 33 12.23 7.06 9.74
N ASN A 34 13.39 7.67 10.00
CA ASN A 34 13.47 9.12 10.22
C ASN A 34 13.77 9.90 8.93
N TYR A 35 14.22 9.23 7.87
CA TYR A 35 14.64 9.85 6.62
C TYR A 35 13.75 9.35 5.46
N ASN A 36 14.31 9.29 4.25
CA ASN A 36 13.55 8.95 3.07
C ASN A 36 13.34 7.44 2.97
N LEU A 37 12.13 7.03 2.61
CA LEU A 37 11.82 5.65 2.31
C LEU A 37 11.27 5.55 0.88
N TYR A 38 11.81 4.60 0.14
CA TYR A 38 11.26 4.08 -1.10
C TYR A 38 10.92 2.62 -0.86
N LEU A 39 9.63 2.28 -0.99
CA LEU A 39 9.15 0.93 -0.79
C LEU A 39 8.30 0.52 -1.99
N ASP A 40 8.71 -0.57 -2.63
CA ASP A 40 7.97 -1.20 -3.71
C ASP A 40 7.51 -2.59 -3.24
N VAL A 41 6.20 -2.81 -3.22
CA VAL A 41 5.59 -4.09 -2.80
C VAL A 41 4.84 -4.70 -3.97
N ILE A 42 5.27 -5.88 -4.41
CA ILE A 42 4.63 -6.61 -5.50
C ILE A 42 4.18 -7.98 -5.03
N GLN A 43 2.90 -8.24 -5.18
CA GLN A 43 2.24 -9.45 -4.71
C GLN A 43 1.36 -10.08 -5.79
N LYS A 44 1.59 -11.36 -6.08
CA LYS A 44 0.81 -12.13 -7.07
C LYS A 44 0.42 -13.52 -6.57
N PHE A 45 -0.89 -13.80 -6.53
CA PHE A 45 -1.42 -15.01 -5.90
C PHE A 45 -2.66 -15.56 -6.62
N ASN A 46 -2.94 -16.84 -6.43
CA ASN A 46 -4.10 -17.48 -7.05
C ASN A 46 -5.35 -17.42 -6.16
N TYR A 47 -5.23 -17.67 -4.86
CA TYR A 47 -6.39 -17.72 -3.94
C TYR A 47 -6.60 -16.39 -3.19
N ASN A 48 -6.85 -16.46 -1.88
CA ASN A 48 -7.06 -15.31 -1.03
C ASN A 48 -5.72 -14.72 -0.61
N LEU A 49 -5.66 -13.40 -0.64
CA LEU A 49 -4.52 -12.66 -0.13
C LEU A 49 -4.96 -11.48 0.72
N ASN A 50 -4.27 -11.30 1.84
CA ASN A 50 -4.31 -10.11 2.66
C ASN A 50 -2.91 -9.50 2.72
N LEU A 51 -2.81 -8.21 2.40
CA LEU A 51 -1.59 -7.43 2.48
C LEU A 51 -1.84 -6.18 3.31
N ASP A 52 -1.06 -6.04 4.38
CA ASP A 52 -1.10 -4.87 5.25
C ASP A 52 0.23 -4.12 5.14
N VAL A 53 0.20 -2.88 4.67
CA VAL A 53 1.38 -2.03 4.49
C VAL A 53 1.29 -0.84 5.43
N ILE A 54 2.12 -0.84 6.49
CA ILE A 54 2.11 0.21 7.52
C ILE A 54 3.44 0.94 7.56
N GLN A 55 3.38 2.24 7.29
CA GLN A 55 4.54 3.00 6.90
C GLN A 55 4.58 4.33 7.66
N LYS A 56 5.64 4.56 8.45
CA LYS A 56 5.80 5.78 9.27
C LYS A 56 7.17 6.43 9.08
N PHE A 57 7.17 7.71 8.69
CA PHE A 57 8.41 8.46 8.40
C PHE A 57 8.29 9.92 8.79
N ASN A 58 9.43 10.58 8.92
CA ASN A 58 9.44 12.02 9.11
C ASN A 58 9.49 12.74 7.77
N ASN A 59 10.51 12.47 6.92
CA ASN A 59 10.76 13.22 5.69
C ASN A 59 9.91 12.78 4.49
N HIS A 60 10.51 12.11 3.51
CA HIS A 60 9.84 11.74 2.26
C HIS A 60 9.50 10.25 2.25
N LEU A 61 8.28 9.93 1.83
CA LEU A 61 7.92 8.57 1.43
C LEU A 61 7.53 8.54 -0.04
N HIS A 62 8.06 7.54 -0.73
CA HIS A 62 7.52 7.00 -1.95
C HIS A 62 7.07 5.54 -1.71
N LEU A 63 5.81 5.23 -2.02
CA LEU A 63 5.28 3.87 -1.95
C LEU A 63 4.66 3.47 -3.28
N ASP A 64 5.04 2.32 -3.82
CA ASP A 64 4.29 1.63 -4.88
C ASP A 64 3.81 0.26 -4.35
N VAL A 65 2.51 0.02 -4.41
CA VAL A 65 1.93 -1.28 -4.02
C VAL A 65 1.13 -1.84 -5.17
N ILE A 66 1.51 -3.04 -5.61
CA ILE A 66 0.80 -3.81 -6.63
C ILE A 66 0.38 -5.15 -6.05
N GLN A 67 -0.92 -5.34 -5.95
CA GLN A 67 -1.53 -6.60 -5.52
C GLN A 67 -2.37 -7.21 -6.63
N LYS A 68 -2.14 -8.50 -6.90
CA LYS A 68 -2.91 -9.28 -7.86
C LYS A 68 -3.36 -10.61 -7.26
N SER A 69 -4.67 -10.88 -7.28
CA SER A 69 -5.21 -12.19 -6.93
C SER A 69 -6.23 -12.71 -7.94
N ASP A 70 -6.24 -14.02 -8.17
CA ASP A 70 -7.27 -14.64 -9.04
C ASP A 70 -8.58 -14.94 -8.28
N TYR A 71 -8.59 -14.86 -6.94
CA TYR A 71 -9.80 -14.98 -6.13
C TYR A 71 -10.12 -13.68 -5.38
N ASN A 72 -9.83 -13.65 -4.08
CA ASN A 72 -10.11 -12.51 -3.22
C ASN A 72 -8.82 -11.79 -2.87
N GLY A 73 -8.90 -10.47 -2.74
CA GLY A 73 -7.78 -9.64 -2.33
C GLY A 73 -8.25 -8.62 -1.32
N TYR A 74 -7.54 -8.55 -0.21
CA TYR A 74 -7.66 -7.51 0.82
C TYR A 74 -6.33 -6.77 0.85
N LEU A 75 -6.39 -5.44 0.75
CA LEU A 75 -5.22 -4.57 0.80
C LEU A 75 -5.54 -3.42 1.76
N ASP A 76 -4.75 -3.29 2.81
CA ASP A 76 -4.77 -2.14 3.71
C ASP A 76 -3.44 -1.40 3.61
N VAL A 77 -3.48 -0.12 3.29
CA VAL A 77 -2.30 0.73 3.17
C VAL A 77 -2.44 1.93 4.09
N ILE A 78 -1.64 1.96 5.15
CA ILE A 78 -1.61 3.04 6.12
C ILE A 78 -0.25 3.73 6.08
N GLN A 79 -0.26 5.03 5.82
CA GLN A 79 0.95 5.83 5.73
C GLN A 79 0.87 7.11 6.53
N LYS A 80 1.97 7.43 7.21
CA LYS A 80 2.12 8.67 7.94
C LYS A 80 3.48 9.30 7.72
N SER A 81 3.49 10.52 7.16
CA SER A 81 4.68 11.35 7.06
C SER A 81 4.52 12.67 7.84
N ASN A 82 5.63 13.29 8.24
CA ASN A 82 5.56 14.69 8.65
C ASN A 82 5.63 15.60 7.44
N TYR A 83 6.48 15.31 6.44
CA TYR A 83 6.64 16.14 5.25
C TYR A 83 5.85 15.63 4.04
N ASN A 84 6.52 15.10 3.01
CA ASN A 84 5.88 14.78 1.73
C ASN A 84 5.64 13.28 1.59
N MET A 85 4.51 12.94 0.96
CA MET A 85 4.15 11.57 0.61
C MET A 85 3.71 11.49 -0.84
N ARG A 86 4.16 10.44 -1.52
CA ARG A 86 3.62 10.02 -2.81
C ARG A 86 3.32 8.53 -2.77
N SER A 87 2.15 8.13 -3.26
CA SER A 87 1.85 6.70 -3.40
C SER A 87 1.04 6.37 -4.64
N ASP A 88 1.36 5.21 -5.20
CA ASP A 88 0.55 4.52 -6.20
C ASP A 88 0.12 3.18 -5.57
N VAL A 89 -1.19 2.93 -5.53
CA VAL A 89 -1.76 1.71 -4.96
C VAL A 89 -2.66 1.06 -5.99
N ARG A 90 -2.28 -0.15 -6.42
CA ARG A 90 -2.98 -0.90 -7.46
C ARG A 90 -3.38 -2.27 -6.96
N GLN A 91 -4.68 -2.53 -6.94
CA GLN A 91 -5.23 -3.84 -6.65
C GLN A 91 -6.02 -4.36 -7.84
N LYS A 92 -5.75 -5.61 -8.24
CA LYS A 92 -6.56 -6.33 -9.22
C LYS A 92 -6.95 -7.69 -8.69
N THR A 93 -8.24 -7.95 -8.60
CA THR A 93 -8.81 -9.25 -8.23
C THR A 93 -9.70 -9.78 -9.35
N TYR A 94 -9.95 -11.09 -9.38
CA TYR A 94 -11.03 -11.61 -10.24
C TYR A 94 -12.37 -11.49 -9.52
N TYR A 95 -12.51 -12.04 -8.32
CA TYR A 95 -13.77 -12.08 -7.58
C TYR A 95 -14.01 -10.85 -6.70
N ASN A 96 -13.53 -10.88 -5.45
CA ASN A 96 -13.78 -9.79 -4.49
C ASN A 96 -12.49 -9.02 -4.22
N GLY A 97 -12.53 -7.70 -4.40
CA GLY A 97 -11.46 -6.78 -4.01
C GLY A 97 -11.91 -5.86 -2.88
N TYR A 98 -11.11 -5.80 -1.82
CA TYR A 98 -11.24 -4.84 -0.73
C TYR A 98 -9.94 -4.05 -0.64
N LEU A 99 -10.05 -2.73 -0.73
CA LEU A 99 -8.93 -1.81 -0.63
C LEU A 99 -9.28 -0.71 0.35
N ASP A 100 -8.46 -0.57 1.39
CA ASP A 100 -8.47 0.56 2.30
C ASP A 100 -7.13 1.30 2.19
N VAL A 101 -7.17 2.62 1.99
CA VAL A 101 -5.99 3.47 1.90
C VAL A 101 -6.14 4.68 2.80
N ILE A 102 -5.28 4.76 3.82
CA ILE A 102 -5.24 5.88 4.75
C ILE A 102 -3.88 6.57 4.67
N GLN A 103 -3.89 7.84 4.32
CA GLN A 103 -2.69 8.66 4.31
C GLN A 103 -2.84 9.92 5.17
N LYS A 104 -1.79 10.20 5.95
CA LYS A 104 -1.68 11.45 6.72
C LYS A 104 -0.31 12.11 6.59
N SER A 105 -0.27 13.36 6.12
CA SER A 105 0.93 14.21 6.11
C SER A 105 0.67 15.56 6.77
N ASN A 106 1.70 16.29 7.18
CA ASN A 106 1.53 17.70 7.54
C ASN A 106 1.80 18.64 6.35
N TYR A 107 2.51 18.20 5.31
CA TYR A 107 2.81 19.02 4.12
C TYR A 107 2.10 18.50 2.88
N ASN A 108 2.84 18.02 1.88
CA ASN A 108 2.29 17.65 0.57
C ASN A 108 1.97 16.16 0.51
N MET A 109 0.90 15.81 -0.19
CA MET A 109 0.51 14.44 -0.43
C MET A 109 -0.01 14.26 -1.85
N SER A 110 0.38 13.16 -2.49
CA SER A 110 -0.20 12.68 -3.73
C SER A 110 -0.54 11.20 -3.60
N LEU A 111 -1.74 10.83 -4.03
CA LEU A 111 -2.19 9.45 -4.06
C LEU A 111 -2.89 9.15 -5.38
N ASP A 112 -2.43 8.08 -6.00
CA ASP A 112 -3.08 7.46 -7.15
C ASP A 112 -3.55 6.07 -6.73
N VAL A 113 -4.85 5.79 -6.82
CA VAL A 113 -5.43 4.48 -6.50
C VAL A 113 -6.13 3.90 -7.72
N ILE A 114 -5.80 2.66 -8.04
CA ILE A 114 -6.50 1.87 -9.05
C ILE A 114 -6.93 0.55 -8.45
N GLN A 115 -8.25 0.33 -8.37
CA GLN A 115 -8.80 -0.94 -7.97
C GLN A 115 -9.64 -1.54 -9.10
N ARG A 116 -9.40 -2.82 -9.38
CA ARG A 116 -10.14 -3.58 -10.40
C ARG A 116 -10.64 -4.92 -9.87
N SER A 117 -11.94 -5.20 -10.04
CA SER A 117 -12.51 -6.53 -9.79
C SER A 117 -13.57 -6.88 -10.86
N TYR A 118 -13.82 -8.16 -11.11
CA TYR A 118 -14.90 -8.54 -12.04
C TYR A 118 -16.25 -8.73 -11.35
N TYR A 119 -16.28 -8.97 -10.03
CA TYR A 119 -17.53 -9.22 -9.31
C TYR A 119 -17.83 -8.15 -8.26
N ASN A 120 -17.11 -8.13 -7.13
CA ASN A 120 -17.39 -7.16 -6.06
C ASN A 120 -16.15 -6.35 -5.72
N VAL A 121 -16.37 -5.05 -5.55
CA VAL A 121 -15.32 -4.11 -5.19
C VAL A 121 -15.76 -3.24 -4.02
N TYR A 122 -14.87 -3.10 -3.05
CA TYR A 122 -15.00 -2.18 -1.93
C TYR A 122 -13.73 -1.34 -1.84
N LEU A 123 -13.92 -0.03 -1.84
CA LEU A 123 -12.86 0.96 -1.77
C LEU A 123 -13.17 1.97 -0.68
N ASP A 124 -12.25 2.12 0.27
CA ASP A 124 -12.19 3.28 1.15
C ASP A 124 -10.84 3.99 0.98
N VAL A 125 -10.89 5.32 0.92
CA VAL A 125 -9.69 6.15 0.77
C VAL A 125 -9.85 7.41 1.58
N ILE A 126 -8.99 7.55 2.59
CA ILE A 126 -8.93 8.67 3.50
C ILE A 126 -7.59 9.37 3.34
N GLN A 127 -7.63 10.67 3.06
CA GLN A 127 -6.43 11.51 3.03
C GLN A 127 -6.59 12.71 3.94
N LYS A 128 -5.50 13.05 4.63
CA LYS A 128 -5.43 14.26 5.44
C LYS A 128 -4.07 14.92 5.30
N SER A 129 -4.06 16.18 4.84
CA SER A 129 -2.89 17.05 4.84
C SER A 129 -3.24 18.44 5.35
N ASN A 130 -2.25 19.18 5.86
CA ASN A 130 -2.46 20.57 6.29
C ASN A 130 -2.15 21.58 5.16
N ASN A 131 -1.45 21.17 4.10
CA ASN A 131 -1.02 22.05 3.01
C ASN A 131 -1.64 21.65 1.67
N ASN A 132 -0.98 20.77 0.90
CA ASN A 132 -1.44 20.39 -0.44
C ASN A 132 -1.82 18.91 -0.51
N MET A 133 -2.82 18.59 -1.30
CA MET A 133 -3.31 17.24 -1.54
C MET A 133 -3.69 17.06 -3.01
N HIS A 134 -3.19 15.98 -3.62
CA HIS A 134 -3.66 15.46 -4.89
C HIS A 134 -4.17 14.03 -4.71
N ARG A 135 -5.29 13.73 -5.37
CA ARG A 135 -5.95 12.43 -5.31
C ARG A 135 -6.50 12.06 -6.68
N ASP A 136 -6.08 10.93 -7.20
CA ASP A 136 -6.74 10.26 -8.32
C ASP A 136 -7.19 8.86 -7.89
N VAL A 137 -8.45 8.50 -8.20
CA VAL A 137 -9.05 7.23 -7.80
C VAL A 137 -9.85 6.66 -8.96
N ILE A 138 -9.44 5.46 -9.39
CA ILE A 138 -10.10 4.70 -10.46
C ILE A 138 -10.59 3.38 -9.89
N LEU A 139 -11.90 3.18 -9.94
CA LEU A 139 -12.58 1.95 -9.55
C LEU A 139 -13.23 1.32 -10.79
N LYS A 140 -12.92 0.06 -11.10
CA LYS A 140 -13.48 -0.69 -12.24
C LYS A 140 -13.77 -2.15 -11.89
#